data_AF-A0A357WVQ2-F1
#
_entry.id   AF-A0A357WVQ2-F1
#
_cell.length_a   1.000
_cell.length_b   1.000
_cell.length_c   1.000
_cell.angle_alpha   90.00
_cell.angle_beta   90.00
_cell.angle_gamma   90.00
#
_symmetry.space_group_name_H-M   'P 1'
#
loop_
_entity.id
_entity.type
_entity.pdbx_description
1 polymer ?
#
loop_
_entity_poly.entity_id
_entity_poly.type
_entity_poly.pdbx_seq_one_letter_code
_entity_poly.pdbx_strand_id
1 'polypeptide(L)'
;MNFGPLSKSGGERRLNVAITRAKYNVKLVGSIMPTDIDIDRISSDGPKLLRAYIDFAINGAESLGREVTELDVTEYDSPFEEAVYKFLDRKGYKVATQVGCSGYRIDMAVKHPTLSGVYVLGIECDGATYHSARTARERDRLRQEVLENMGWKIYRIWSTDWIKDPVTEGAHLIAAINDAIANYDDSMSNEASNEAREDDSDAEDFVSINRKETSITDYGNPYGFAAALTTDLSALPRNTSGYLDITDCILAYVNNEFPIHYELLCQHLAPLYGNEKATIKVRREVDYGINRLHGKIIRKGDFLFPKGWEKITVRVPNSRKINHISIEELAEAMNTILNTVVGITREGLCVETTRVYGWQRMTKGIGASMNAACDLLVQQGRAQELDGKIVPKES
;
A
#
# COMPACT_ATOMS: atom_id res chain seq x y z
N MET A 1 29.78 -1.72 -8.20
CA MET A 1 28.50 -1.93 -8.92
C MET A 1 27.49 -0.93 -8.37
N ASN A 2 26.72 -0.20 -9.19
CA ASN A 2 25.80 0.83 -8.69
C ASN A 2 24.35 0.44 -9.00
N PHE A 3 23.58 0.10 -7.95
CA PHE A 3 22.16 -0.26 -8.05
C PHE A 3 21.24 0.96 -7.89
N GLY A 4 21.80 2.16 -8.10
CA GLY A 4 21.06 3.41 -8.15
C GLY A 4 20.33 3.69 -6.83
N PRO A 5 18.99 3.88 -6.84
CA PRO A 5 18.19 4.13 -5.65
C PRO A 5 18.31 3.09 -4.54
N LEU A 6 18.72 1.85 -4.86
CA LEU A 6 18.93 0.78 -3.90
C LEU A 6 20.27 0.89 -3.17
N SER A 7 21.28 1.48 -3.79
CA SER A 7 22.62 1.68 -3.18
C SER A 7 22.69 2.89 -2.22
N LYS A 8 21.57 3.56 -1.97
CA LYS A 8 21.46 4.70 -1.04
C LYS A 8 20.86 4.23 0.29
N SER A 9 21.08 5.00 1.36
CA SER A 9 20.40 4.78 2.66
C SER A 9 18.88 4.72 2.47
N GLY A 10 18.22 3.70 3.04
CA GLY A 10 16.79 3.45 2.84
C GLY A 10 16.45 2.63 1.59
N GLY A 11 17.46 2.13 0.86
CA GLY A 11 17.30 1.28 -0.32
C GLY A 11 16.56 -0.03 -0.02
N GLU A 12 16.80 -0.60 1.15
CA GLU A 12 16.12 -1.77 1.69
C GLU A 12 14.60 -1.58 1.78
N ARG A 13 14.15 -0.40 2.23
CA ARG A 13 12.71 -0.07 2.31
C ARG A 13 12.09 0.02 0.92
N ARG A 14 12.83 0.56 -0.05
CA ARG A 14 12.35 0.66 -1.44
C ARG A 14 12.22 -0.71 -2.08
N LEU A 15 13.17 -1.60 -1.84
CA LEU A 15 13.12 -2.98 -2.30
C LEU A 15 11.92 -3.72 -1.69
N ASN A 16 11.73 -3.63 -0.37
CA ASN A 16 10.60 -4.25 0.32
C ASN A 16 9.26 -3.74 -0.20
N VAL A 17 9.13 -2.43 -0.42
CA VAL A 17 7.93 -1.87 -1.03
C VAL A 17 7.74 -2.41 -2.45
N ALA A 18 8.78 -2.51 -3.27
CA ALA A 18 8.66 -3.03 -4.63
C ALA A 18 8.15 -4.49 -4.65
N ILE A 19 8.71 -5.34 -3.79
CA ILE A 19 8.37 -6.78 -3.71
C ILE A 19 6.97 -6.99 -3.12
N THR A 20 6.68 -6.38 -1.98
CA THR A 20 5.41 -6.60 -1.24
C THR A 20 4.19 -5.95 -1.88
N ARG A 21 4.37 -5.15 -2.93
CA ARG A 21 3.27 -4.52 -3.67
C ARG A 21 2.53 -5.48 -4.58
N ALA A 22 3.11 -6.63 -4.91
CA ALA A 22 2.44 -7.65 -5.69
C ALA A 22 1.44 -8.40 -4.80
N LYS A 23 0.23 -8.63 -5.32
CA LYS A 23 -0.86 -9.26 -4.56
C LYS A 23 -1.11 -10.72 -4.90
N TYR A 24 -0.67 -11.16 -6.08
CA TYR A 24 -0.98 -12.49 -6.61
C TYR A 24 0.28 -13.23 -7.04
N ASN A 25 1.21 -12.59 -7.74
CA ASN A 25 2.45 -13.22 -8.18
C ASN A 25 3.54 -12.15 -8.42
N VAL A 26 4.80 -12.48 -8.09
CA VAL A 26 5.99 -11.71 -8.45
C VAL A 26 6.83 -12.53 -9.42
N LYS A 27 7.07 -11.99 -10.63
CA LYS A 27 8.05 -12.53 -11.57
C LYS A 27 9.29 -11.67 -11.59
N LEU A 28 10.41 -12.23 -11.15
CA LEU A 28 11.72 -11.58 -11.20
C LEU A 28 12.37 -11.89 -12.55
N VAL A 29 12.72 -10.86 -13.31
CA VAL A 29 13.44 -11.00 -14.59
C VAL A 29 14.66 -10.10 -14.53
N GLY A 30 15.84 -10.68 -14.79
CA GLY A 30 17.09 -9.96 -14.75
C GLY A 30 18.16 -10.65 -15.58
N SER A 31 19.19 -9.90 -15.93
CA SER A 31 20.38 -10.39 -16.64
C SER A 31 21.58 -10.57 -15.70
N ILE A 32 21.33 -10.65 -14.39
CA ILE A 32 22.35 -10.74 -13.32
C ILE A 32 22.01 -11.90 -12.39
N MET A 33 23.04 -12.60 -11.93
CA MET A 33 22.95 -13.69 -10.95
C MET A 33 23.36 -13.21 -9.55
N PRO A 34 22.96 -13.91 -8.47
CA PRO A 34 23.39 -13.58 -7.11
C PRO A 34 24.92 -13.52 -6.96
N THR A 35 25.63 -14.40 -7.68
CA THR A 35 27.10 -14.48 -7.71
C THR A 35 27.77 -13.28 -8.37
N ASP A 36 27.04 -12.52 -9.19
CA ASP A 36 27.57 -11.32 -9.83
C ASP A 36 27.60 -10.13 -8.85
N ILE A 37 26.92 -10.24 -7.70
CA ILE A 37 26.81 -9.19 -6.69
C ILE A 37 27.86 -9.44 -5.59
N ASP A 38 28.96 -8.68 -5.68
CA ASP A 38 30.07 -8.69 -4.72
C ASP A 38 29.69 -7.93 -3.43
N ILE A 39 29.49 -8.66 -2.32
CA ILE A 39 29.06 -8.12 -1.02
C ILE A 39 30.15 -7.27 -0.38
N ASP A 40 31.43 -7.62 -0.57
CA ASP A 40 32.56 -6.96 0.10
C ASP A 40 32.74 -5.50 -0.38
N ARG A 41 32.21 -5.18 -1.55
CA ARG A 41 32.26 -3.85 -2.16
C ARG A 41 30.99 -3.02 -1.96
N ILE A 42 30.01 -3.53 -1.19
CA ILE A 42 28.70 -2.91 -0.99
C ILE A 42 28.50 -2.51 0.47
N SER A 43 28.40 -1.21 0.71
CA SER A 43 28.18 -0.63 2.05
C SER A 43 26.71 -0.48 2.44
N SER A 44 25.77 -0.66 1.51
CA SER A 44 24.32 -0.45 1.73
C SER A 44 23.56 -1.77 1.78
N ASP A 45 22.49 -1.82 2.57
CA ASP A 45 21.71 -3.06 2.78
C ASP A 45 20.80 -3.40 1.59
N GLY A 46 20.38 -2.40 0.82
CA GLY A 46 19.51 -2.58 -0.34
C GLY A 46 20.01 -3.60 -1.37
N PRO A 47 21.26 -3.49 -1.88
CA PRO A 47 21.78 -4.47 -2.84
C PRO A 47 22.07 -5.85 -2.23
N LYS A 48 22.37 -5.93 -0.92
CA LYS A 48 22.52 -7.20 -0.21
C LYS A 48 21.19 -7.96 -0.18
N LEU A 49 20.10 -7.26 0.17
CA LEU A 49 18.75 -7.82 0.14
C LEU A 49 18.24 -8.14 -1.28
N LEU A 50 18.74 -7.42 -2.30
CA LEU A 50 18.42 -7.77 -3.68
C LEU A 50 19.09 -9.11 -4.08
N ARG A 51 20.35 -9.31 -3.68
CA ARG A 51 21.06 -10.58 -3.90
C ARG A 51 20.32 -11.74 -3.24
N ALA A 52 19.97 -11.58 -1.97
CA ALA A 52 19.13 -12.50 -1.20
C ALA A 52 17.86 -12.90 -1.95
N TYR A 53 17.15 -11.89 -2.45
CA TYR A 53 15.87 -12.09 -3.12
C TYR A 53 16.01 -12.79 -4.47
N ILE A 54 17.09 -12.51 -5.23
CA ILE A 54 17.38 -13.24 -6.47
C ILE A 54 17.69 -14.71 -6.15
N ASP A 55 18.48 -14.98 -5.11
CA ASP A 55 18.81 -16.35 -4.71
C ASP A 55 17.56 -17.14 -4.28
N PHE A 56 16.67 -16.49 -3.52
CA PHE A 56 15.35 -17.02 -3.18
C PHE A 56 14.46 -17.28 -4.39
N ALA A 57 14.44 -16.39 -5.38
CA ALA A 57 13.64 -16.60 -6.58
C ALA A 57 14.12 -17.79 -7.43
N ILE A 58 15.41 -18.14 -7.35
CA ILE A 58 16.02 -19.26 -8.09
C ILE A 58 15.87 -20.58 -7.32
N ASN A 59 16.23 -20.58 -6.03
CA ASN A 59 16.39 -21.78 -5.22
C ASN A 59 15.20 -22.05 -4.27
N GLY A 60 14.22 -21.15 -4.21
CA GLY A 60 13.04 -21.30 -3.36
C GLY A 60 13.34 -21.17 -1.86
N ALA A 61 12.44 -21.69 -1.02
CA ALA A 61 12.53 -21.57 0.44
C ALA A 61 13.80 -22.18 1.07
N GLU A 62 14.50 -23.07 0.36
CA GLU A 62 15.77 -23.65 0.80
C GLU A 62 16.90 -22.59 0.92
N SER A 63 16.80 -21.45 0.22
CA SER A 63 17.80 -20.38 0.32
C SER A 63 17.67 -19.52 1.59
N LEU A 64 16.46 -19.39 2.15
CA LEU A 64 16.20 -18.61 3.37
C LEU A 64 16.92 -19.23 4.58
N GLY A 65 17.08 -20.56 4.57
CA GLY A 65 17.84 -21.29 5.59
C GLY A 65 19.36 -21.05 5.54
N ARG A 66 19.89 -20.47 4.46
CA ARG A 66 21.33 -20.11 4.33
C ARG A 66 21.62 -18.68 4.81
N GLU A 67 20.73 -17.71 4.59
CA GLU A 67 20.96 -16.29 4.95
C GLU A 67 20.59 -15.92 6.39
N VAL A 68 19.67 -16.65 7.04
CA VAL A 68 19.36 -16.45 8.48
C VAL A 68 20.56 -16.77 9.39
N THR A 69 21.62 -17.33 8.81
CA THR A 69 22.92 -17.52 9.45
C THR A 69 23.82 -16.26 9.46
N GLU A 70 23.49 -15.19 8.71
CA GLU A 70 24.41 -14.07 8.46
C GLU A 70 23.97 -12.67 8.97
N LEU A 71 22.73 -12.48 9.44
CA LEU A 71 22.27 -11.19 10.02
C LEU A 71 22.18 -11.25 11.55
N ASP A 72 23.33 -11.43 12.21
CA ASP A 72 23.48 -11.29 13.68
C ASP A 72 23.55 -9.81 14.08
N VAL A 73 22.44 -9.08 13.99
CA VAL A 73 22.30 -7.79 14.70
C VAL A 73 21.35 -7.99 15.87
N THR A 74 21.92 -8.23 17.05
CA THR A 74 21.16 -8.33 18.30
C THR A 74 20.64 -6.94 18.71
N GLU A 75 19.35 -6.69 18.50
CA GLU A 75 18.66 -5.49 19.00
C GLU A 75 17.82 -5.88 20.24
N TYR A 76 17.96 -5.11 21.32
CA TYR A 76 17.20 -5.28 22.57
C TYR A 76 16.45 -3.99 22.89
N ASP A 77 15.18 -4.07 23.29
CA ASP A 77 14.38 -2.90 23.68
C ASP A 77 14.49 -2.61 25.19
N SER A 78 15.01 -3.56 26.00
CA SER A 78 15.11 -3.45 27.46
C SER A 78 16.32 -4.20 28.06
N PRO A 79 16.91 -3.70 29.17
CA PRO A 79 17.92 -4.44 29.94
C PRO A 79 17.44 -5.80 30.46
N PHE A 80 16.12 -5.96 30.64
CA PHE A 80 15.50 -7.22 31.03
C PHE A 80 15.58 -8.25 29.90
N GLU A 81 15.24 -7.84 28.66
CA GLU A 81 15.38 -8.70 27.48
C GLU A 81 16.85 -9.12 27.31
N GLU A 82 17.80 -8.18 27.42
CA GLU A 82 19.22 -8.50 27.32
C GLU A 82 19.65 -9.57 28.36
N ALA A 83 19.09 -9.55 29.57
CA ALA A 83 19.37 -10.53 30.61
C ALA A 83 18.83 -11.93 30.26
N VAL A 84 17.62 -12.02 29.69
CA VAL A 84 17.01 -13.26 29.23
C VAL A 84 17.79 -13.83 28.03
N TYR A 85 18.19 -12.98 27.08
CA TYR A 85 19.03 -13.39 25.94
C TYR A 85 20.34 -14.02 26.41
N LYS A 86 21.08 -13.31 27.27
CA LYS A 86 22.36 -13.79 27.79
C LYS A 86 22.21 -15.08 28.58
N PHE A 87 21.07 -15.30 29.24
CA PHE A 87 20.78 -16.56 29.92
C PHE A 87 20.65 -17.72 28.93
N LEU A 88 19.89 -17.54 27.84
CA LEU A 88 19.69 -18.57 26.81
C LEU A 88 20.97 -18.84 26.01
N ASP A 89 21.71 -17.79 25.68
CA ASP A 89 23.00 -17.87 24.97
C ASP A 89 24.03 -18.66 25.79
N ARG A 90 24.16 -18.38 27.10
CA ARG A 90 25.03 -19.16 28.01
C ARG A 90 24.63 -20.63 28.13
N LYS A 91 23.38 -20.97 27.87
CA LYS A 91 22.87 -22.36 27.87
C LYS A 91 23.04 -23.06 26.52
N GLY A 92 23.56 -22.36 25.51
CA GLY A 92 23.88 -22.91 24.20
C GLY A 92 22.72 -22.92 23.20
N TYR A 93 21.62 -22.21 23.49
CA TYR A 93 20.52 -22.09 22.55
C TYR A 93 20.78 -20.99 21.54
N LYS A 94 20.47 -21.26 20.26
CA LYS A 94 20.49 -20.24 19.21
C LYS A 94 19.18 -19.46 19.26
N VAL A 95 19.28 -18.16 19.54
CA VAL A 95 18.11 -17.28 19.71
C VAL A 95 18.17 -16.18 18.64
N ALA A 96 17.05 -15.90 18.00
CA ALA A 96 16.86 -14.71 17.17
C ALA A 96 16.05 -13.68 17.96
N THR A 97 16.45 -12.40 17.91
CA THR A 97 15.71 -11.30 18.54
C THR A 97 14.79 -10.61 17.52
N GLN A 98 13.70 -10.01 18.00
CA GLN A 98 12.81 -9.13 17.21
C GLN A 98 12.25 -9.80 15.93
N VAL A 99 11.78 -11.04 16.05
CA VAL A 99 11.29 -11.84 14.93
C VAL A 99 9.87 -11.42 14.54
N GLY A 100 9.69 -10.97 13.30
CA GLY A 100 8.38 -10.61 12.74
C GLY A 100 8.38 -9.30 11.94
N CYS A 101 7.26 -9.01 11.28
CA CYS A 101 7.07 -7.82 10.43
C CYS A 101 5.80 -7.06 10.81
N SER A 102 5.87 -5.72 10.90
CA SER A 102 4.75 -4.79 11.10
C SER A 102 3.92 -5.01 12.38
N GLY A 103 4.07 -4.18 13.42
CA GLY A 103 3.17 -4.10 14.59
C GLY A 103 3.08 -5.33 15.52
N TYR A 104 3.40 -6.52 15.00
CA TYR A 104 3.42 -7.81 15.67
C TYR A 104 4.84 -8.37 15.54
N ARG A 105 5.65 -8.14 16.57
CA ARG A 105 7.01 -8.65 16.69
C ARG A 105 7.09 -9.52 17.94
N ILE A 106 7.83 -10.61 17.83
CA ILE A 106 8.17 -11.48 18.96
C ILE A 106 9.54 -11.03 19.45
N ASP A 107 9.66 -10.79 20.75
CA ASP A 107 10.88 -10.21 21.33
C ASP A 107 12.07 -11.16 21.13
N MET A 108 11.86 -12.47 21.30
CA MET A 108 12.85 -13.51 20.99
C MET A 108 12.22 -14.79 20.43
N ALA A 109 12.96 -15.52 19.59
CA ALA A 109 12.56 -16.84 19.11
C ALA A 109 13.73 -17.82 19.19
N VAL A 110 13.49 -18.99 19.77
CA VAL A 110 14.46 -20.07 19.89
C VAL A 110 14.47 -20.89 18.59
N LYS A 111 15.64 -21.06 17.98
CA LYS A 111 15.82 -21.86 16.75
C LYS A 111 15.86 -23.35 17.07
N HIS A 112 15.36 -24.19 16.15
CA HIS A 112 15.47 -25.64 16.28
C HIS A 112 16.96 -26.05 16.19
N PRO A 113 17.45 -26.97 17.06
CA PRO A 113 18.86 -27.36 17.07
C PRO A 113 19.29 -28.13 15.81
N THR A 114 18.39 -28.88 15.18
CA THR A 114 18.68 -29.73 14.00
C THR A 114 18.07 -29.23 12.68
N LEU A 115 17.01 -28.41 12.71
CA LEU A 115 16.30 -27.94 11.52
C LEU A 115 16.64 -26.47 11.28
N SER A 116 17.34 -26.18 10.19
CA SER A 116 17.72 -24.79 9.87
C SER A 116 16.50 -23.99 9.44
N GLY A 117 16.40 -22.74 9.90
CA GLY A 117 15.31 -21.81 9.54
C GLY A 117 14.00 -21.99 10.33
N VAL A 118 13.92 -22.98 11.23
CA VAL A 118 12.73 -23.28 12.04
C VAL A 118 12.86 -22.70 13.45
N TYR A 119 11.77 -22.12 13.96
CA TYR A 119 11.65 -21.67 15.34
C TYR A 119 10.74 -22.61 16.14
N VAL A 120 11.18 -22.98 17.35
CA VAL A 120 10.44 -23.90 18.24
C VAL A 120 9.61 -23.20 19.28
N LEU A 121 10.03 -22.00 19.69
CA LEU A 121 9.37 -21.26 20.76
C LEU A 121 9.58 -19.75 20.55
N GLY A 122 8.49 -18.99 20.55
CA GLY A 122 8.54 -17.53 20.68
C GLY A 122 8.48 -17.13 22.15
N ILE A 123 9.26 -16.13 22.54
CA ILE A 123 9.33 -15.61 23.91
C ILE A 123 8.88 -14.14 23.88
N GLU A 124 7.90 -13.81 24.71
CA GLU A 124 7.48 -12.44 24.97
C GLU A 124 7.95 -11.99 26.36
N CYS A 125 8.59 -10.83 26.42
CA CYS A 125 9.04 -10.16 27.64
C CYS A 125 8.13 -8.95 27.91
N ASP A 126 7.69 -8.77 29.14
CA ASP A 126 7.00 -7.54 29.56
C ASP A 126 7.99 -6.36 29.67
N GLY A 127 8.18 -5.63 28.57
CA GLY A 127 9.00 -4.42 28.54
C GLY A 127 8.40 -3.24 29.32
N ALA A 128 9.23 -2.27 29.71
CA ALA A 128 8.84 -1.06 30.47
C ALA A 128 7.73 -0.19 29.82
N THR A 129 7.37 -0.45 28.56
CA THR A 129 6.20 0.12 27.87
C THR A 129 4.86 -0.34 28.47
N TYR A 130 4.86 -1.38 29.31
CA TYR A 130 3.69 -1.98 29.97
C TYR A 130 2.89 -0.99 30.84
N HIS A 131 3.52 0.08 31.35
CA HIS A 131 2.86 1.03 32.25
C HIS A 131 2.05 2.15 31.58
N SER A 132 2.04 2.25 30.25
CA SER A 132 1.49 3.43 29.56
C SER A 132 0.08 3.26 28.94
N ALA A 133 -0.53 2.07 28.99
CA ALA A 133 -1.81 1.82 28.32
C ALA A 133 -2.96 1.45 29.28
N ARG A 134 -4.04 2.24 29.24
CA ARG A 134 -5.28 2.08 30.05
C ARG A 134 -6.11 0.81 29.76
N THR A 135 -5.75 0.01 28.75
CA THR A 135 -6.44 -1.21 28.32
C THR A 135 -5.44 -2.31 27.92
N ALA A 136 -4.57 -2.72 28.85
CA ALA A 136 -3.53 -3.72 28.57
C ALA A 136 -4.07 -5.16 28.40
N ARG A 137 -5.11 -5.54 29.16
CA ARG A 137 -5.54 -6.95 29.25
C ARG A 137 -6.24 -7.51 28.02
N GLU A 138 -7.09 -6.72 27.34
CA GLU A 138 -7.80 -7.18 26.13
C GLU A 138 -6.86 -7.28 24.93
N ARG A 139 -5.88 -6.36 24.84
CA ARG A 139 -4.88 -6.38 23.77
C ARG A 139 -3.92 -7.55 23.91
N ASP A 140 -3.54 -7.92 25.13
CA ASP A 140 -2.64 -9.05 25.39
C ASP A 140 -3.28 -10.39 25.01
N ARG A 141 -4.55 -10.60 25.36
CA ARG A 141 -5.29 -11.81 24.97
C ARG A 141 -5.43 -11.91 23.45
N LEU A 142 -5.82 -10.81 22.80
CA LEU A 142 -5.95 -10.78 21.34
C LEU A 142 -4.58 -10.98 20.65
N ARG A 143 -3.50 -10.45 21.21
CA ARG A 143 -2.15 -10.57 20.64
C ARG A 143 -1.66 -12.00 20.70
N GLN A 144 -1.80 -12.65 21.85
CA GLN A 144 -1.43 -14.05 22.01
C GLN A 144 -2.25 -14.94 21.08
N GLU A 145 -3.57 -14.75 21.04
CA GLU A 145 -4.47 -15.49 20.15
C GLU A 145 -4.10 -15.31 18.67
N VAL A 146 -3.74 -14.09 18.25
CA VAL A 146 -3.29 -13.83 16.87
C VAL A 146 -1.96 -14.54 16.55
N LEU A 147 -0.99 -14.54 17.46
CA LEU A 147 0.29 -15.21 17.25
C LEU A 147 0.15 -16.74 17.27
N GLU A 148 -0.67 -17.28 18.16
CA GLU A 148 -0.98 -18.71 18.23
C GLU A 148 -1.77 -19.17 16.99
N ASN A 149 -2.71 -18.36 16.49
CA ASN A 149 -3.40 -18.61 15.22
C ASN A 149 -2.44 -18.58 13.99
N MET A 150 -1.29 -17.91 14.10
CA MET A 150 -0.21 -17.95 13.10
C MET A 150 0.72 -19.14 13.28
N GLY A 151 0.42 -20.06 14.20
CA GLY A 151 1.19 -21.28 14.45
C GLY A 151 2.35 -21.11 15.43
N TRP A 152 2.44 -19.98 16.15
CA TRP A 152 3.50 -19.79 17.14
C TRP A 152 3.14 -20.41 18.49
N LYS A 153 4.07 -21.18 19.07
CA LYS A 153 4.05 -21.50 20.50
C LYS A 153 4.72 -20.34 21.26
N ILE A 154 3.94 -19.60 22.06
CA ILE A 154 4.42 -18.42 22.79
C ILE A 154 4.63 -18.74 24.27
N TYR A 155 5.78 -18.33 24.82
CA TYR A 155 6.09 -18.38 26.25
C TYR A 155 6.33 -16.96 26.78
N ARG A 156 5.56 -16.55 27.78
CA ARG A 156 5.67 -15.20 28.35
C ARG A 156 6.50 -15.19 29.63
N ILE A 157 7.40 -14.23 29.75
CA ILE A 157 8.21 -14.00 30.95
C ILE A 157 7.86 -12.63 31.53
N TRP A 158 7.58 -12.61 32.83
CA TRP A 158 7.33 -11.39 33.58
C TRP A 158 8.60 -10.90 34.27
N SER A 159 8.93 -9.63 34.09
CA SER A 159 10.12 -8.94 34.57
C SER A 159 10.15 -8.94 36.09
N THR A 160 8.98 -8.82 36.73
CA THR A 160 8.85 -8.88 38.19
C THR A 160 9.22 -10.25 38.75
N ASP A 161 8.91 -11.32 38.03
CA ASP A 161 9.13 -12.69 38.51
C ASP A 161 10.57 -13.11 38.21
N TRP A 162 11.08 -12.73 37.04
CA TRP A 162 12.48 -12.93 36.67
C TRP A 162 13.46 -12.18 37.58
N ILE A 163 13.12 -10.97 38.03
CA ILE A 163 13.97 -10.22 38.98
C ILE A 163 13.95 -10.84 40.38
N LYS A 164 12.80 -11.40 40.81
CA LYS A 164 12.65 -12.00 42.14
C LYS A 164 13.33 -13.37 42.25
N ASP A 165 13.15 -14.23 41.25
CA ASP A 165 13.72 -15.57 41.23
C ASP A 165 14.17 -15.99 39.81
N PRO A 166 15.33 -15.46 39.34
CA PRO A 166 15.84 -15.78 38.01
C PRO A 166 16.26 -17.24 37.86
N VAL A 167 16.50 -17.96 38.96
CA VAL A 167 16.95 -19.36 38.92
C VAL A 167 15.78 -20.27 38.60
N THR A 168 14.67 -20.11 39.32
CA THR A 168 13.46 -20.91 39.10
C THR A 168 12.81 -20.59 37.76
N GLU A 169 12.67 -19.29 37.43
CA GLU A 169 12.08 -18.88 36.14
C GLU A 169 12.95 -19.29 34.95
N GLY A 170 14.27 -19.23 35.09
CA GLY A 170 15.19 -19.76 34.09
C GLY A 170 15.07 -21.27 33.90
N ALA A 171 14.80 -22.03 34.96
CA ALA A 171 14.56 -23.47 34.87
C ALA A 171 13.22 -23.80 34.17
N HIS A 172 12.16 -23.04 34.47
CA HIS A 172 10.87 -23.15 33.80
C HIS A 172 10.97 -22.85 32.30
N LEU A 173 11.71 -21.80 31.93
CA LEU A 173 11.96 -21.45 30.53
C LEU A 173 12.68 -22.58 29.78
N ILE A 174 13.71 -23.17 30.38
CA ILE A 174 14.44 -24.30 29.78
C ILE A 174 13.51 -25.52 29.62
N ALA A 175 12.67 -25.81 30.62
CA ALA A 175 11.71 -26.90 30.53
C ALA A 175 10.71 -26.69 29.37
N ALA A 176 10.21 -25.46 29.20
CA ALA A 176 9.31 -25.11 28.11
C ALA A 176 9.98 -25.22 26.73
N ILE A 177 11.26 -24.83 26.61
CA ILE A 177 12.03 -25.00 25.37
C ILE A 177 12.21 -26.47 25.03
N ASN A 178 12.59 -27.30 26.01
CA ASN A 178 12.77 -28.74 25.80
C ASN A 178 11.46 -29.43 25.42
N ASP A 179 10.35 -29.07 26.06
CA ASP A 179 9.01 -29.55 25.70
C ASP A 179 8.62 -29.13 24.28
N ALA A 180 8.91 -27.89 23.88
CA ALA A 180 8.66 -27.39 22.54
C ALA A 180 9.51 -28.09 21.47
N ILE A 181 10.76 -28.46 21.78
CA ILE A 181 11.61 -29.24 20.88
C ILE A 181 11.13 -30.69 20.79
N ALA A 182 10.71 -31.29 21.91
CA ALA A 182 10.29 -32.69 21.96
C ALA A 182 8.92 -32.95 21.30
N ASN A 183 7.99 -32.00 21.42
CA ASN A 183 6.65 -32.07 20.84
C ASN A 183 6.55 -31.32 19.50
N TYR A 184 7.67 -31.05 18.84
CA TYR A 184 7.67 -30.43 17.52
C TYR A 184 7.20 -31.46 16.48
N ASP A 185 5.92 -31.37 16.09
CA ASP A 185 5.33 -32.27 15.09
C ASP A 185 5.37 -31.62 13.70
N ASP A 186 6.06 -32.27 12.76
CA ASP A 186 6.27 -31.81 11.36
C ASP A 186 4.99 -31.90 10.50
N SER A 187 3.89 -32.39 11.08
CA SER A 187 2.59 -32.53 10.44
C SER A 187 1.89 -31.19 10.18
N MET A 188 2.11 -30.17 11.01
CA MET A 188 1.42 -28.87 10.93
C MET A 188 2.04 -27.89 9.92
N SER A 189 3.30 -28.10 9.50
CA SER A 189 3.96 -27.31 8.45
C SER A 189 3.54 -27.76 7.04
N ASN A 190 3.18 -29.04 6.88
CA ASN A 190 2.79 -29.66 5.62
C ASN A 190 1.30 -29.47 5.27
N GLU A 191 0.39 -29.33 6.24
CA GLU A 191 -1.04 -29.11 5.95
C GLU A 191 -1.31 -27.72 5.36
N ALA A 192 -0.64 -26.67 5.85
CA ALA A 192 -0.75 -25.32 5.29
C ALA A 192 -0.16 -25.18 3.87
N SER A 193 0.69 -26.14 3.46
CA SER A 193 1.28 -26.18 2.11
C SER A 193 0.61 -27.17 1.16
N ASN A 194 -0.21 -28.11 1.66
CA ASN A 194 -0.98 -29.05 0.84
C ASN A 194 -2.43 -28.62 0.56
N GLU A 195 -3.11 -27.88 1.44
CA GLU A 195 -4.47 -27.36 1.13
C GLU A 195 -4.48 -26.37 -0.04
N ALA A 196 -3.34 -25.73 -0.35
CA ALA A 196 -3.19 -24.84 -1.50
C ALA A 196 -2.89 -25.57 -2.83
N ARG A 197 -2.74 -26.91 -2.83
CA ARG A 197 -2.27 -27.67 -4.00
C ARG A 197 -3.30 -28.60 -4.64
N GLU A 198 -4.43 -28.91 -4.00
CA GLU A 198 -5.37 -29.92 -4.53
C GLU A 198 -6.61 -29.37 -5.27
N ASP A 199 -6.81 -28.04 -5.33
CA ASP A 199 -8.06 -27.46 -5.90
C ASP A 199 -7.92 -26.82 -7.29
N ASP A 200 -6.91 -27.19 -8.09
CA ASP A 200 -6.70 -26.60 -9.43
C ASP A 200 -6.25 -27.62 -10.50
N SER A 201 -6.90 -28.78 -10.56
CA SER A 201 -6.65 -29.78 -11.63
C SER A 201 -7.73 -29.89 -12.72
N ASP A 202 -8.80 -29.09 -12.66
CA ASP A 202 -9.84 -29.05 -13.69
C ASP A 202 -10.07 -27.63 -14.23
N ALA A 203 -9.14 -27.15 -15.08
CA ALA A 203 -9.40 -26.05 -15.99
C ALA A 203 -8.85 -26.39 -17.37
N GLU A 204 -9.71 -27.01 -18.18
CA GLU A 204 -9.52 -27.21 -19.60
C GLU A 204 -9.26 -25.88 -20.34
N ASP A 205 -8.36 -25.96 -21.34
CA ASP A 205 -8.31 -25.16 -22.56
C ASP A 205 -8.64 -23.66 -22.45
N PHE A 206 -7.63 -22.82 -22.18
CA PHE A 206 -7.66 -21.42 -22.58
C PHE A 206 -6.82 -21.17 -23.82
N VAL A 207 -7.56 -20.92 -24.90
CA VAL A 207 -7.18 -20.35 -26.19
C VAL A 207 -6.06 -19.31 -26.04
N SER A 208 -4.99 -19.52 -26.81
CA SER A 208 -3.90 -18.58 -27.00
C SER A 208 -4.40 -17.30 -27.67
N ILE A 209 -4.62 -16.25 -26.88
CA ILE A 209 -4.80 -14.91 -27.41
C ILE A 209 -3.44 -14.45 -27.95
N ASN A 210 -3.31 -14.44 -29.28
CA ASN A 210 -2.24 -13.73 -29.97
C ASN A 210 -2.32 -12.23 -29.60
N ARG A 211 -1.60 -11.85 -28.55
CA ARG A 211 -1.35 -10.45 -28.21
C ARG A 211 -0.44 -9.89 -29.30
N LYS A 212 -1.05 -9.19 -30.25
CA LYS A 212 -0.31 -8.25 -31.09
C LYS A 212 0.36 -7.26 -30.14
N GLU A 213 1.69 -7.24 -30.14
CA GLU A 213 2.47 -6.25 -29.41
C GLU A 213 2.08 -4.86 -29.91
N THR A 214 1.37 -4.09 -29.08
CA THR A 214 1.25 -2.66 -29.30
C THR A 214 2.36 -1.99 -28.51
N SER A 215 3.34 -1.52 -29.24
CA SER A 215 4.56 -0.87 -28.78
C SER A 215 4.31 0.18 -27.68
N ILE A 216 5.09 0.08 -26.61
CA ILE A 216 5.20 1.06 -25.54
C ILE A 216 6.04 2.24 -26.05
N THR A 217 5.42 3.16 -26.78
CA THR A 217 5.97 4.49 -27.06
C THR A 217 4.83 5.45 -27.36
N ASP A 218 4.31 6.12 -26.34
CA ASP A 218 3.88 7.52 -26.41
C ASP A 218 3.36 7.98 -25.04
N TYR A 219 4.10 8.87 -24.40
CA TYR A 219 3.56 9.82 -23.41
C TYR A 219 2.78 10.91 -24.16
N GLY A 220 1.87 10.48 -25.04
CA GLY A 220 0.98 11.35 -25.79
C GLY A 220 -0.34 11.49 -25.05
N ASN A 221 -1.00 12.61 -25.27
CA ASN A 221 -2.43 12.80 -25.03
C ASN A 221 -3.16 12.32 -26.30
N PRO A 222 -3.40 11.01 -26.47
CA PRO A 222 -3.79 10.45 -27.76
C PRO A 222 -5.22 10.83 -28.15
N TYR A 223 -5.99 11.26 -27.15
CA TYR A 223 -7.40 11.59 -27.22
C TYR A 223 -7.66 13.11 -27.22
N GLY A 224 -6.61 13.94 -27.20
CA GLY A 224 -6.73 15.40 -27.30
C GLY A 224 -7.36 16.10 -26.09
N PHE A 225 -7.23 15.55 -24.88
CA PHE A 225 -7.69 16.19 -23.65
C PHE A 225 -7.07 17.58 -23.41
N ALA A 226 -7.74 18.44 -22.65
CA ALA A 226 -7.18 19.74 -22.33
C ALA A 226 -5.98 19.63 -21.38
N ALA A 227 -5.04 20.58 -21.46
CA ALA A 227 -3.93 20.64 -20.51
C ALA A 227 -4.42 20.99 -19.10
N ALA A 228 -3.75 20.46 -18.07
CA ALA A 228 -3.99 20.86 -16.69
C ALA A 228 -3.76 22.37 -16.51
N LEU A 229 -4.75 23.07 -15.96
CA LEU A 229 -4.65 24.49 -15.63
C LEU A 229 -4.21 24.64 -14.17
N THR A 230 -3.30 25.57 -13.92
CA THR A 230 -3.03 26.04 -12.56
C THR A 230 -3.79 27.34 -12.37
N THR A 231 -4.75 27.35 -11.45
CA THR A 231 -5.50 28.57 -11.14
C THR A 231 -4.58 29.56 -10.44
N ASP A 232 -4.23 30.63 -11.15
CA ASP A 232 -3.47 31.73 -10.56
C ASP A 232 -4.41 32.71 -9.84
N LEU A 233 -4.22 32.83 -8.52
CA LEU A 233 -4.97 33.74 -7.67
C LEU A 233 -4.37 35.17 -7.65
N SER A 234 -3.18 35.36 -8.24
CA SER A 234 -2.49 36.66 -8.23
C SER A 234 -3.25 37.74 -9.00
N ALA A 235 -3.99 37.34 -10.03
CA ALA A 235 -4.76 38.22 -10.91
C ALA A 235 -6.13 38.64 -10.35
N LEU A 236 -6.54 38.11 -9.20
CA LEU A 236 -7.85 38.39 -8.61
C LEU A 236 -7.88 39.77 -7.91
N PRO A 237 -9.06 40.44 -7.92
CA PRO A 237 -9.21 41.73 -7.27
C PRO A 237 -8.97 41.61 -5.76
N ARG A 238 -8.20 42.56 -5.22
CA ARG A 238 -7.94 42.67 -3.78
C ARG A 238 -8.85 43.74 -3.19
N ASN A 239 -9.31 43.50 -1.97
CA ASN A 239 -10.04 44.51 -1.23
C ASN A 239 -9.12 45.69 -0.84
N THR A 240 -9.70 46.75 -0.27
CA THR A 240 -8.97 47.95 0.18
C THR A 240 -7.82 47.66 1.16
N SER A 241 -7.88 46.51 1.84
CA SER A 241 -6.86 46.04 2.79
C SER A 241 -5.83 45.08 2.17
N GLY A 242 -5.87 44.85 0.85
CA GLY A 242 -4.92 44.01 0.12
C GLY A 242 -5.20 42.50 0.15
N TYR A 243 -6.29 42.07 0.80
CA TYR A 243 -6.70 40.67 0.90
C TYR A 243 -7.62 40.28 -0.26
N LEU A 244 -7.50 39.02 -0.70
CA LEU A 244 -8.40 38.43 -1.70
C LEU A 244 -9.74 38.09 -1.03
N ASP A 245 -10.86 38.36 -1.72
CA ASP A 245 -12.16 37.85 -1.25
C ASP A 245 -12.20 36.33 -1.50
N ILE A 246 -12.64 35.59 -0.47
CA ILE A 246 -12.75 34.14 -0.55
C ILE A 246 -13.75 33.72 -1.64
N THR A 247 -14.78 34.52 -1.88
CA THR A 247 -15.78 34.22 -2.91
C THR A 247 -15.19 34.25 -4.31
N ASP A 248 -14.27 35.19 -4.58
CA ASP A 248 -13.62 35.30 -5.88
C ASP A 248 -12.61 34.17 -6.08
N CYS A 249 -11.90 33.79 -5.02
CA CYS A 249 -10.98 32.65 -5.04
C CYS A 249 -11.74 31.33 -5.32
N ILE A 250 -12.86 31.09 -4.62
CA ILE A 250 -13.70 29.90 -4.84
C ILE A 250 -14.22 29.89 -6.28
N LEU A 251 -14.71 31.02 -6.78
CA LEU A 251 -15.24 31.11 -8.12
C LEU A 251 -14.16 30.86 -9.20
N ALA A 252 -12.94 31.34 -8.98
CA ALA A 252 -11.81 31.09 -9.88
C ALA A 252 -11.49 29.59 -9.97
N TYR A 253 -11.38 28.89 -8.83
CA TYR A 253 -11.16 27.44 -8.81
C TYR A 253 -12.31 26.67 -9.45
N VAL A 254 -13.55 27.03 -9.13
CA VAL A 254 -14.72 26.36 -9.71
C VAL A 254 -14.79 26.58 -11.22
N ASN A 255 -14.52 27.77 -11.74
CA ASN A 255 -14.56 28.02 -13.19
C ASN A 255 -13.42 27.32 -13.95
N ASN A 256 -12.23 27.25 -13.35
CA ASN A 256 -11.05 26.70 -14.02
C ASN A 256 -10.91 25.18 -13.89
N GLU A 257 -11.39 24.60 -12.80
CA GLU A 257 -11.12 23.21 -12.43
C GLU A 257 -12.40 22.38 -12.19
N PHE A 258 -13.58 22.87 -12.60
CA PHE A 258 -14.79 22.06 -12.49
C PHE A 258 -14.68 20.76 -13.30
N PRO A 259 -15.24 19.64 -12.78
CA PRO A 259 -15.81 19.48 -11.43
C PRO A 259 -14.72 19.38 -10.34
N ILE A 260 -14.80 20.24 -9.32
CA ILE A 260 -13.84 20.25 -8.22
C ILE A 260 -14.44 19.64 -6.95
N HIS A 261 -13.70 18.74 -6.31
CA HIS A 261 -14.10 18.14 -5.03
C HIS A 261 -13.91 19.13 -3.87
N TYR A 262 -14.86 19.15 -2.93
CA TYR A 262 -14.84 20.05 -1.77
C TYR A 262 -13.52 20.01 -0.99
N GLU A 263 -13.01 18.81 -0.68
CA GLU A 263 -11.75 18.68 0.05
C GLU A 263 -10.53 19.20 -0.75
N LEU A 264 -10.53 19.11 -2.08
CA LEU A 264 -9.48 19.71 -2.91
C LEU A 264 -9.55 21.23 -2.84
N LEU A 265 -10.76 21.81 -2.97
CA LEU A 265 -10.95 23.25 -2.83
C LEU A 265 -10.44 23.75 -1.46
N CYS A 266 -10.74 23.03 -0.38
CA CYS A 266 -10.22 23.38 0.95
C CYS A 266 -8.68 23.27 1.04
N GLN A 267 -8.06 22.29 0.37
CA GLN A 267 -6.60 22.16 0.31
C GLN A 267 -5.95 23.30 -0.49
N HIS A 268 -6.56 23.72 -1.60
CA HIS A 268 -6.08 24.85 -2.40
C HIS A 268 -6.21 26.20 -1.67
N LEU A 269 -7.24 26.35 -0.83
CA LEU A 269 -7.47 27.59 -0.08
C LEU A 269 -6.73 27.63 1.27
N ALA A 270 -6.29 26.49 1.82
CA ALA A 270 -5.59 26.45 3.10
C ALA A 270 -4.33 27.35 3.19
N PRO A 271 -3.47 27.42 2.14
CA PRO A 271 -2.31 28.32 2.12
C PRO A 271 -2.68 29.80 2.26
N LEU A 272 -3.85 30.24 1.78
CA LEU A 272 -4.30 31.63 1.93
C LEU A 272 -4.53 32.04 3.40
N TYR A 273 -4.78 31.04 4.25
CA TYR A 273 -4.95 31.21 5.69
C TYR A 273 -3.68 30.89 6.49
N GLY A 274 -2.53 30.73 5.82
CA GLY A 274 -1.26 30.38 6.44
C GLY A 274 -1.20 28.94 6.96
N ASN A 275 -2.09 28.05 6.50
CA ASN A 275 -2.13 26.65 6.92
C ASN A 275 -1.65 25.72 5.81
N GLU A 276 -0.80 24.74 6.15
CA GLU A 276 -0.38 23.69 5.20
C GLU A 276 -1.49 22.66 4.91
N LYS A 277 -2.49 22.57 5.79
CA LYS A 277 -3.59 21.60 5.70
C LYS A 277 -4.94 22.28 5.86
N ALA A 278 -5.97 21.67 5.28
CA ALA A 278 -7.35 22.06 5.50
C ALA A 278 -7.74 21.83 6.98
N THR A 279 -7.68 22.88 7.79
CA THR A 279 -8.12 22.88 9.19
C THR A 279 -9.64 23.12 9.29
N ILE A 280 -10.23 22.89 10.47
CA ILE A 280 -11.67 23.16 10.71
C ILE A 280 -12.00 24.63 10.43
N LYS A 281 -11.10 25.56 10.75
CA LYS A 281 -11.29 27.00 10.48
C LYS A 281 -11.37 27.26 8.97
N VAL A 282 -10.45 26.71 8.18
CA VAL A 282 -10.47 26.85 6.71
C VAL A 282 -11.76 26.29 6.14
N ARG A 283 -12.19 25.09 6.57
CA ARG A 283 -13.45 24.50 6.09
C ARG A 283 -14.67 25.38 6.38
N ARG A 284 -14.76 25.96 7.59
CA ARG A 284 -15.83 26.89 7.95
C ARG A 284 -15.85 28.14 7.08
N GLU A 285 -14.69 28.71 6.79
CA GLU A 285 -14.58 29.87 5.89
C GLU A 285 -14.98 29.52 4.45
N VAL A 286 -14.59 28.34 3.96
CA VAL A 286 -14.99 27.83 2.64
C VAL A 286 -16.49 27.60 2.58
N ASP A 287 -17.10 26.98 3.60
CA ASP A 287 -18.55 26.80 3.68
C ASP A 287 -19.28 28.13 3.70
N TYR A 288 -18.75 29.12 4.44
CA TYR A 288 -19.29 30.48 4.45
C TYR A 288 -19.21 31.14 3.07
N GLY A 289 -18.08 30.99 2.36
CA GLY A 289 -17.89 31.49 1.00
C GLY A 289 -18.82 30.83 -0.02
N ILE A 290 -18.99 29.51 0.05
CA ILE A 290 -19.93 28.75 -0.79
C ILE A 290 -21.35 29.24 -0.56
N ASN A 291 -21.75 29.46 0.70
CA ASN A 291 -23.06 30.00 1.03
C ASN A 291 -23.25 31.44 0.53
N ARG A 292 -22.23 32.32 0.58
CA ARG A 292 -22.33 33.65 -0.04
C ARG A 292 -22.49 33.60 -1.56
N LEU A 293 -22.00 32.54 -2.20
CA LEU A 293 -22.10 32.30 -3.63
C LEU A 293 -23.39 31.56 -4.04
N HIS A 294 -24.38 31.44 -3.13
CA HIS A 294 -25.69 30.85 -3.41
C HIS A 294 -26.27 31.45 -4.70
N GLY A 295 -26.40 30.60 -5.73
CA GLY A 295 -26.93 30.98 -7.04
C GLY A 295 -25.90 31.21 -8.15
N LYS A 296 -24.59 31.20 -7.87
CA LYS A 296 -23.51 31.19 -8.88
C LYS A 296 -22.82 29.82 -9.03
N ILE A 297 -22.88 29.00 -8.00
CA ILE A 297 -22.29 27.66 -7.95
C ILE A 297 -23.39 26.65 -7.62
N ILE A 298 -23.32 25.46 -8.22
CA ILE A 298 -24.19 24.31 -7.97
C ILE A 298 -23.35 23.23 -7.28
N ARG A 299 -23.81 22.75 -6.13
CA ARG A 299 -23.18 21.64 -5.42
C ARG A 299 -23.95 20.35 -5.70
N LYS A 300 -23.28 19.34 -6.27
CA LYS A 300 -23.81 17.98 -6.44
C LYS A 300 -22.96 17.03 -5.58
N GLY A 301 -23.52 16.60 -4.44
CA GLY A 301 -22.78 15.82 -3.44
C GLY A 301 -21.56 16.59 -2.93
N ASP A 302 -20.38 16.01 -3.12
CA ASP A 302 -19.10 16.60 -2.70
C ASP A 302 -18.39 17.41 -3.81
N PHE A 303 -19.03 17.57 -4.97
CA PHE A 303 -18.47 18.28 -6.11
C PHE A 303 -19.17 19.62 -6.38
N LEU A 304 -18.40 20.60 -6.83
CA LEU A 304 -18.84 21.97 -7.13
C LEU A 304 -18.74 22.27 -8.63
N PHE A 305 -19.79 22.91 -9.15
CA PHE A 305 -19.97 23.25 -10.56
C PHE A 305 -20.35 24.73 -10.71
N PRO A 306 -19.88 25.43 -11.75
CA PRO A 306 -20.35 26.80 -12.02
C PRO A 306 -21.77 26.76 -12.57
N LYS A 307 -22.58 27.80 -12.34
CA LYS A 307 -23.92 27.87 -12.92
C LYS A 307 -23.84 28.07 -14.44
N GLY A 308 -24.53 27.23 -15.21
CA GLY A 308 -24.59 27.32 -16.68
C GLY A 308 -23.43 26.63 -17.40
N TRP A 309 -22.79 25.63 -16.78
CA TRP A 309 -21.83 24.79 -17.48
C TRP A 309 -22.52 23.96 -18.58
N GLU A 310 -21.93 23.91 -19.77
CA GLU A 310 -22.47 23.14 -20.90
C GLU A 310 -21.80 21.77 -21.04
N LYS A 311 -20.46 21.72 -20.89
CA LYS A 311 -19.68 20.48 -21.02
C LYS A 311 -18.54 20.45 -20.01
N ILE A 312 -18.29 19.27 -19.43
CA ILE A 312 -17.15 19.04 -18.55
C ILE A 312 -15.90 18.84 -19.40
N THR A 313 -14.86 19.64 -19.14
CA THR A 313 -13.57 19.52 -19.80
C THR A 313 -12.65 18.63 -18.98
N VAL A 314 -12.32 17.45 -19.52
CA VAL A 314 -11.34 16.54 -18.92
C VAL A 314 -9.93 17.08 -19.16
N ARG A 315 -9.13 17.17 -18.09
CA ARG A 315 -7.80 17.77 -18.09
C ARG A 315 -6.72 16.76 -17.71
N VAL A 316 -5.61 16.74 -18.47
CA VAL A 316 -4.48 15.82 -18.33
C VAL A 316 -3.16 16.61 -18.41
N PRO A 317 -2.09 16.27 -17.66
CA PRO A 317 -2.00 15.20 -16.65
C PRO A 317 -2.78 15.54 -15.39
N ASN A 318 -3.43 14.53 -14.82
CA ASN A 318 -4.22 14.67 -13.60
C ASN A 318 -3.55 13.91 -12.44
N SER A 319 -3.21 14.61 -11.36
CA SER A 319 -2.61 14.02 -10.16
C SER A 319 -3.64 13.69 -9.06
N ARG A 320 -4.94 13.94 -9.32
CA ARG A 320 -6.02 13.74 -8.35
C ARG A 320 -6.24 12.25 -8.05
N LYS A 321 -6.65 11.96 -6.81
CA LYS A 321 -7.14 10.63 -6.41
C LYS A 321 -8.54 10.41 -7.00
N ILE A 322 -8.90 9.15 -7.23
CA ILE A 322 -10.22 8.77 -7.77
C ILE A 322 -11.39 9.38 -6.99
N ASN A 323 -11.31 9.43 -5.65
CA ASN A 323 -12.36 10.01 -4.82
C ASN A 323 -12.56 11.52 -5.04
N HIS A 324 -11.58 12.19 -5.65
CA HIS A 324 -11.64 13.63 -5.94
C HIS A 324 -12.01 13.90 -7.41
N ILE A 325 -12.46 12.89 -8.16
CA ILE A 325 -12.91 13.02 -9.55
C ILE A 325 -14.36 12.56 -9.58
N SER A 326 -15.22 13.37 -10.21
CA SER A 326 -16.64 13.04 -10.30
C SER A 326 -16.88 11.93 -11.33
N ILE A 327 -17.96 11.17 -11.12
CA ILE A 327 -18.41 10.14 -12.07
C ILE A 327 -18.73 10.78 -13.43
N GLU A 328 -19.25 12.01 -13.43
CA GLU A 328 -19.57 12.77 -14.64
C GLU A 328 -18.29 13.16 -15.43
N GLU A 329 -17.18 13.50 -14.75
CA GLU A 329 -15.90 13.75 -15.42
C GLU A 329 -15.31 12.47 -16.02
N LEU A 330 -15.38 11.35 -15.29
CA LEU A 330 -14.94 10.04 -15.80
C LEU A 330 -15.77 9.59 -17.01
N ALA A 331 -17.08 9.84 -16.98
CA ALA A 331 -17.97 9.55 -18.10
C ALA A 331 -17.59 10.36 -19.35
N GLU A 332 -17.29 11.65 -19.23
CA GLU A 332 -16.80 12.43 -20.38
C GLU A 332 -15.45 11.93 -20.92
N ALA A 333 -14.55 11.51 -20.01
CA ALA A 333 -13.26 10.96 -20.41
C ALA A 333 -13.44 9.68 -21.22
N MET A 334 -14.27 8.77 -20.71
CA MET A 334 -14.66 7.53 -21.37
C MET A 334 -15.35 7.78 -22.71
N ASN A 335 -16.26 8.75 -22.78
CA ASN A 335 -16.94 9.10 -24.02
C ASN A 335 -15.97 9.63 -25.10
N THR A 336 -14.97 10.41 -24.70
CA THR A 336 -13.93 10.90 -25.62
C THR A 336 -13.07 9.76 -26.15
N ILE A 337 -12.73 8.79 -25.30
CA ILE A 337 -12.00 7.57 -25.68
C ILE A 337 -12.84 6.72 -26.63
N LEU A 338 -14.12 6.51 -26.32
CA LEU A 338 -15.06 5.74 -27.16
C LEU A 338 -15.26 6.35 -28.55
N ASN A 339 -15.26 7.68 -28.66
CA ASN A 339 -15.36 8.35 -29.96
C ASN A 339 -14.08 8.23 -30.80
N THR A 340 -12.95 7.87 -30.18
CA THR A 340 -11.66 7.71 -30.86
C THR A 340 -11.39 6.24 -31.22
N VAL A 341 -11.90 5.29 -30.42
CA VAL A 341 -11.66 3.85 -30.58
C VAL A 341 -12.94 3.15 -31.03
N VAL A 342 -12.87 2.40 -32.14
CA VAL A 342 -14.01 1.64 -32.67
C VAL A 342 -14.28 0.41 -31.80
N GLY A 343 -15.26 0.52 -30.90
CA GLY A 343 -15.84 -0.60 -30.14
C GLY A 343 -14.87 -1.31 -29.20
N ILE A 344 -14.94 -0.99 -27.91
CA ILE A 344 -14.05 -1.53 -26.87
C ILE A 344 -14.86 -2.30 -25.83
N THR A 345 -14.28 -3.33 -25.22
CA THR A 345 -14.91 -3.99 -24.07
C THR A 345 -14.98 -3.04 -22.87
N ARG A 346 -15.93 -3.27 -21.96
CA ARG A 346 -16.06 -2.49 -20.72
C ARG A 346 -14.74 -2.45 -19.93
N GLU A 347 -14.08 -3.61 -19.85
CA GLU A 347 -12.77 -3.73 -19.20
C GLU A 347 -11.68 -2.95 -19.92
N GLY A 348 -11.64 -3.02 -21.26
CA GLY A 348 -10.69 -2.27 -22.07
C GLY A 348 -10.85 -0.76 -21.89
N LEU A 349 -12.09 -0.27 -21.84
CA LEU A 349 -12.39 1.15 -21.62
C LEU A 349 -11.86 1.63 -20.27
N CYS A 350 -12.00 0.81 -19.23
CA CYS A 350 -11.49 1.11 -17.90
C CYS A 350 -9.95 1.18 -17.87
N VAL A 351 -9.27 0.28 -18.59
CA VAL A 351 -7.81 0.24 -18.69
C VAL A 351 -7.29 1.47 -19.44
N GLU A 352 -7.91 1.83 -20.57
CA GLU A 352 -7.54 3.02 -21.33
C GLU A 352 -7.78 4.30 -20.53
N THR A 353 -8.92 4.41 -19.84
CA THR A 353 -9.20 5.56 -18.96
C THR A 353 -8.19 5.64 -17.82
N THR A 354 -7.81 4.51 -17.23
CA THR A 354 -6.76 4.44 -16.19
C THR A 354 -5.42 4.96 -16.69
N ARG A 355 -5.06 4.62 -17.95
CA ARG A 355 -3.85 5.09 -18.62
C ARG A 355 -3.87 6.61 -18.83
N VAL A 356 -5.01 7.16 -19.26
CA VAL A 356 -5.21 8.61 -19.46
C VAL A 356 -5.00 9.41 -18.17
N TYR A 357 -5.53 8.93 -17.06
CA TYR A 357 -5.38 9.57 -15.76
C TYR A 357 -4.02 9.28 -15.08
N GLY A 358 -3.13 8.52 -15.74
CA GLY A 358 -1.80 8.21 -15.23
C GLY A 358 -1.79 7.29 -14.00
N TRP A 359 -2.89 6.59 -13.72
CA TRP A 359 -2.95 5.64 -12.62
C TRP A 359 -2.27 4.34 -13.02
N GLN A 360 -1.32 3.89 -12.20
CA GLN A 360 -0.56 2.68 -12.52
C GLN A 360 -1.34 1.38 -12.30
N ARG A 361 -2.45 1.40 -11.53
CA ARG A 361 -3.21 0.19 -11.16
C ARG A 361 -4.70 0.47 -11.00
N MET A 362 -5.52 -0.42 -11.55
CA MET A 362 -6.96 -0.52 -11.27
C MET A 362 -7.18 -1.08 -9.87
N THR A 363 -7.58 -0.25 -8.92
CA THR A 363 -8.03 -0.72 -7.59
C THR A 363 -9.53 -0.99 -7.60
N LYS A 364 -10.05 -1.77 -6.64
CA LYS A 364 -11.49 -2.07 -6.53
C LYS A 364 -12.36 -0.79 -6.52
N GLY A 365 -11.88 0.28 -5.88
CA GLY A 365 -12.55 1.58 -5.88
C GLY A 365 -12.54 2.27 -7.25
N ILE A 366 -11.40 2.25 -7.96
CA ILE A 366 -11.31 2.78 -9.34
C ILE A 366 -12.26 2.00 -10.26
N GLY A 367 -12.22 0.66 -10.21
CA GLY A 367 -13.11 -0.18 -11.01
C GLY A 367 -14.59 0.12 -10.75
N ALA A 368 -15.00 0.28 -9.49
CA ALA A 368 -16.37 0.62 -9.14
C ALA A 368 -16.79 1.99 -9.69
N SER A 369 -15.96 3.03 -9.54
CA SER A 369 -16.23 4.36 -10.10
C SER A 369 -16.26 4.37 -11.63
N MET A 370 -15.39 3.59 -12.28
CA MET A 370 -15.34 3.45 -13.73
C MET A 370 -16.57 2.72 -14.28
N ASN A 371 -17.00 1.65 -13.61
CA ASN A 371 -18.23 0.94 -13.97
C ASN A 371 -19.46 1.85 -13.80
N ALA A 372 -19.54 2.60 -12.70
CA ALA A 372 -20.61 3.57 -12.50
C ALA A 372 -20.61 4.68 -13.58
N ALA A 373 -19.43 5.11 -14.05
CA ALA A 373 -19.32 6.07 -15.14
C ALA A 373 -19.76 5.46 -16.48
N CYS A 374 -19.43 4.19 -16.75
CA CYS A 374 -19.93 3.47 -17.93
C CYS A 374 -21.46 3.34 -17.90
N ASP A 375 -22.03 2.95 -16.76
CA ASP A 375 -23.47 2.81 -16.60
C ASP A 375 -24.19 4.15 -16.78
N LEU A 376 -23.59 5.25 -16.30
CA LEU A 376 -24.10 6.61 -16.52
C LEU A 376 -24.14 6.98 -18.00
N LEU A 377 -23.09 6.64 -18.77
CA LEU A 377 -23.06 6.89 -20.23
C LEU A 377 -24.14 6.11 -20.98
N VAL A 378 -24.38 4.87 -20.58
CA VAL A 378 -25.42 4.02 -21.16
C VAL A 378 -26.81 4.57 -20.81
N GLN A 379 -27.04 4.97 -19.56
CA GLN A 379 -28.30 5.59 -19.12
C GLN A 379 -28.60 6.92 -19.84
N GLN A 380 -27.57 7.73 -20.09
CA GLN A 380 -27.69 8.97 -20.87
C GLN A 380 -27.89 8.72 -22.37
N GLY A 381 -27.82 7.47 -22.82
CA GLY A 381 -27.95 7.09 -24.22
C GLY A 381 -26.79 7.55 -25.10
N ARG A 382 -25.62 7.84 -24.52
CA ARG A 382 -24.41 8.25 -25.25
C ARG A 382 -23.53 7.07 -25.66
N ALA A 383 -23.69 5.94 -24.95
CA ALA A 383 -23.07 4.68 -25.29
C ALA A 383 -24.11 3.56 -25.30
N GLN A 384 -23.85 2.50 -26.06
CA GLN A 384 -24.66 1.29 -26.09
C GLN A 384 -23.76 0.06 -25.94
N GLU A 385 -24.27 -0.93 -25.21
CA GLU A 385 -23.64 -2.24 -25.12
C GLU A 385 -24.16 -3.14 -26.25
N LEU A 386 -23.28 -3.56 -27.15
CA LEU A 386 -23.53 -4.48 -28.26
C LEU A 386 -22.50 -5.62 -28.21
N ASP A 387 -22.97 -6.86 -28.11
CA ASP A 387 -22.14 -8.07 -28.10
C ASP A 387 -20.95 -8.02 -27.11
N GLY A 388 -21.18 -7.50 -25.90
CA GLY A 388 -20.16 -7.35 -24.85
C GLY A 388 -19.16 -6.21 -25.08
N LYS A 389 -19.37 -5.37 -26.09
CA LYS A 389 -18.59 -4.16 -26.37
C LYS A 389 -19.43 -2.91 -26.12
N ILE A 390 -18.79 -1.88 -25.58
CA ILE A 390 -19.35 -0.54 -25.47
C ILE A 390 -19.00 0.21 -26.75
N VAL A 391 -20.03 0.64 -27.46
CA VAL A 391 -19.92 1.49 -28.65
C VAL A 391 -20.52 2.86 -28.38
N PRO A 392 -20.01 3.94 -28.98
CA PRO A 392 -20.69 5.22 -28.97
C PRO A 392 -22.03 5.07 -29.69
N LYS A 393 -23.10 5.63 -29.12
CA LYS A 393 -24.39 5.69 -29.79
C LYS A 393 -24.37 6.92 -30.69
N GLU A 394 -24.34 6.73 -32.00
CA GLU A 394 -24.43 7.84 -32.95
C GLU A 394 -25.76 8.59 -32.71
N SER A 395 -25.66 9.92 -32.58
CA SER A 395 -26.79 10.84 -32.49
C SER A 395 -27.49 11.01 -33.82
#